data_AF-A0A0B8NVL4-F1
#
_entry.id   AF-A0A0B8NVL4-F1
#
_cell.length_a   1.000
_cell.length_b   1.000
_cell.length_c   1.000
_cell.angle_alpha   90.00
_cell.angle_beta   90.00
_cell.angle_gamma   90.00
#
_symmetry.space_group_name_H-M   'P 1'
#
loop_
_entity.id
_entity.type
_entity.pdbx_description
1 polymer ?
#
loop_
_entity_poly.entity_id
_entity_poly.type
_entity_poly.pdbx_seq_one_letter_code
_entity_poly.pdbx_strand_id
1 'polypeptide(L)'
;MATRLHGIGWNSLFIENHDFPRNVSTWGDDGQYWRESATAIAAMYFLMQGTPFIYQGQEIAMTNTRYASEADFDCILMRNRFKEMKAQGIDEQVIVSKLAKLTRDNSRTPMQWNDREFAGFSSANLGCQ
;
A
#
# COMPACT_ATOMS: atom_id res chain seq x y z
N MET A 1 19.07 -13.96 8.21
CA MET A 1 19.48 -13.37 6.92
C MET A 1 19.68 -14.48 5.91
N ALA A 2 19.20 -14.30 4.66
CA ALA A 2 19.18 -15.33 3.63
C ALA A 2 20.58 -15.61 3.07
N THR A 3 21.34 -16.48 3.73
CA THR A 3 22.70 -16.88 3.33
C THR A 3 22.73 -17.88 2.18
N ARG A 4 21.59 -18.48 1.80
CA ARG A 4 21.52 -19.55 0.80
C ARG A 4 21.98 -19.12 -0.60
N LEU A 5 21.87 -17.84 -0.93
CA LEU A 5 22.28 -17.29 -2.24
C LEU A 5 23.64 -16.59 -2.18
N HIS A 6 24.30 -16.58 -1.02
CA HIS A 6 25.57 -15.87 -0.86
C HIS A 6 26.64 -16.45 -1.80
N GLY A 7 27.19 -15.61 -2.68
CA GLY A 7 28.22 -16.00 -3.65
C GLY A 7 27.72 -16.74 -4.90
N ILE A 8 26.42 -17.07 -4.99
CA ILE A 8 25.84 -17.80 -6.14
C ILE A 8 24.59 -17.15 -6.73
N GLY A 9 24.08 -16.08 -6.12
CA GLY A 9 22.92 -15.33 -6.59
C GLY A 9 22.92 -13.88 -6.12
N TRP A 10 21.96 -13.11 -6.65
CA TRP A 10 21.79 -11.69 -6.33
C TRP A 10 20.30 -11.41 -6.07
N ASN A 11 19.97 -10.85 -4.89
CA ASN A 11 18.59 -10.61 -4.51
C ASN A 11 18.04 -9.34 -5.13
N SER A 12 16.77 -9.36 -5.52
CA SER A 12 15.96 -8.16 -5.73
C SER A 12 15.30 -7.78 -4.40
N LEU A 13 15.68 -6.63 -3.85
CA LEU A 13 15.19 -6.17 -2.55
C LEU A 13 14.05 -5.20 -2.80
N PHE A 14 12.82 -5.60 -2.49
CA PHE A 14 11.66 -4.73 -2.58
C PHE A 14 10.74 -5.00 -1.41
N ILE A 15 10.00 -3.97 -1.02
CA ILE A 15 9.04 -4.03 0.08
C ILE A 15 7.67 -3.44 -0.31
N GLU A 16 7.60 -2.76 -1.46
CA GLU A 16 6.36 -2.30 -2.06
C GLU A 16 6.34 -2.65 -3.55
N ASN A 17 5.12 -2.81 -4.07
CA ASN A 17 4.81 -2.86 -5.49
C ASN A 17 3.32 -2.52 -5.67
N HIS A 18 2.80 -2.69 -6.87
CA HIS A 18 1.40 -2.39 -7.21
C HIS A 18 0.37 -3.44 -6.71
N ASP A 19 0.79 -4.53 -6.07
CA ASP A 19 -0.09 -5.60 -5.60
C ASP A 19 -0.17 -5.71 -4.07
N PHE A 20 0.72 -5.04 -3.33
CA PHE A 20 0.72 -5.03 -1.87
C PHE A 20 0.35 -3.65 -1.32
N PRO A 21 -0.32 -3.58 -0.15
CA PRO A 21 -0.57 -2.30 0.52
C PRO A 21 0.74 -1.57 0.89
N ARG A 22 0.63 -0.29 1.25
CA ARG A 22 1.78 0.54 1.64
C ARG A 22 2.45 0.01 2.90
N ASN A 23 3.77 0.01 2.91
CA ASN A 23 4.57 -0.62 3.95
C ASN A 23 4.47 0.14 5.29
N VAL A 24 4.37 1.47 5.26
CA VAL A 24 4.31 2.32 6.46
C VAL A 24 3.01 2.08 7.22
N SER A 25 1.92 1.81 6.49
CA SER A 25 0.61 1.47 7.06
C SER A 25 0.47 0.02 7.52
N THR A 26 1.37 -0.88 7.09
CA THR A 26 1.25 -2.32 7.38
C THR A 26 2.32 -2.85 8.34
N TRP A 27 3.56 -2.38 8.22
CA TRP A 27 4.70 -2.78 9.06
C TRP A 27 5.16 -1.65 9.98
N GLY A 28 4.88 -0.39 9.61
CA GLY A 28 5.26 0.79 10.37
C GLY A 28 4.12 1.34 11.23
N ASP A 29 4.18 2.64 11.47
CA ASP A 29 3.12 3.44 12.08
C ASP A 29 2.88 4.64 11.17
N ASP A 30 1.73 4.69 10.51
CA ASP A 30 1.33 5.79 9.62
C ASP A 30 0.64 6.97 10.33
N GLY A 31 0.67 6.97 11.67
CA GLY A 31 0.22 8.06 12.53
C GLY A 31 1.38 8.77 13.21
N GLN A 32 1.67 8.40 14.46
CA GLN A 32 2.58 9.16 15.33
C GLN A 32 4.03 9.09 14.86
N TYR A 33 4.48 7.90 14.45
CA TYR A 33 5.86 7.64 14.03
C TYR A 33 6.00 7.44 12.51
N TRP A 34 5.21 8.17 11.72
CA TRP A 34 5.18 8.07 10.26
C TRP A 34 6.57 8.18 9.62
N ARG A 35 7.33 9.22 9.96
CA ARG A 35 8.65 9.45 9.37
C ARG A 35 9.68 8.46 9.89
N GLU A 36 9.68 8.20 11.20
CA GLU A 36 10.64 7.33 11.87
C GLU A 36 10.51 5.89 11.38
N SER A 37 9.28 5.37 11.32
CA SER A 37 9.00 4.02 10.86
C SER A 37 9.32 3.83 9.38
N ALA A 38 8.91 4.76 8.50
CA ALA A 38 9.22 4.71 7.07
C ALA A 38 10.74 4.73 6.83
N THR A 39 11.47 5.58 7.55
CA THR A 39 12.94 5.68 7.43
C THR A 39 13.62 4.42 7.96
N ALA A 40 13.16 3.86 9.08
CA ALA A 40 13.71 2.62 9.64
C ALA A 40 13.50 1.43 8.70
N ILE A 41 12.31 1.29 8.13
CA ILE A 41 11.99 0.25 7.14
C ILE A 41 12.84 0.42 5.88
N ALA A 42 13.02 1.66 5.40
CA ALA A 42 13.89 1.96 4.26
C ALA A 42 15.34 1.52 4.55
N ALA A 43 15.90 1.93 5.69
CA ALA A 43 17.25 1.53 6.09
C ALA A 43 17.40 0.01 6.20
N MET A 44 16.38 -0.68 6.73
CA MET A 44 16.39 -2.14 6.88
C MET A 44 16.62 -2.86 5.55
N TYR A 45 15.84 -2.55 4.50
CA TYR A 45 15.93 -3.31 3.24
C TYR A 45 17.03 -2.77 2.31
N PHE A 46 17.29 -1.46 2.30
CA PHE A 46 18.26 -0.84 1.40
C PHE A 46 19.71 -1.23 1.74
N LEU A 47 19.96 -1.59 3.00
CA LEU A 47 21.28 -1.99 3.49
C LEU A 47 21.51 -3.52 3.47
N MET A 48 20.59 -4.30 2.90
CA MET A 48 20.81 -5.74 2.67
C MET A 48 21.61 -5.99 1.39
N GLN A 49 22.17 -7.19 1.23
CA GLN A 49 22.87 -7.60 0.01
C GLN A 49 21.88 -7.87 -1.14
N GLY A 50 21.88 -7.00 -2.15
CA GLY A 50 21.06 -7.13 -3.36
C GLY A 50 20.87 -5.79 -4.08
N THR A 51 19.97 -5.75 -5.04
CA THR A 51 19.55 -4.52 -5.73
C THR A 51 18.24 -4.02 -5.13
N PRO A 52 18.21 -2.84 -4.48
CA PRO A 52 16.98 -2.27 -3.96
C PRO A 52 16.11 -1.67 -5.06
N PHE A 53 14.80 -1.87 -4.91
CA PHE A 53 13.76 -1.26 -5.72
C PHE A 53 12.90 -0.36 -4.84
N ILE A 54 12.51 0.79 -5.38
CA ILE A 54 11.59 1.74 -4.76
C ILE A 54 10.34 1.79 -5.63
N TYR A 55 9.17 1.64 -5.03
CA TYR A 55 7.90 1.82 -5.72
C TYR A 55 7.42 3.28 -5.61
N GLN A 56 6.68 3.78 -6.61
CA GLN A 56 6.24 5.18 -6.64
C GLN A 56 5.47 5.58 -5.36
N GLY A 57 5.91 6.65 -4.71
CA GLY A 57 5.30 7.13 -3.48
C GLY A 57 5.92 6.54 -2.21
N GLN A 58 6.71 5.48 -2.30
CA GLN A 58 7.41 4.90 -1.15
C GLN A 58 8.44 5.88 -0.59
N GLU A 59 9.09 6.68 -1.45
CA GLU A 59 10.10 7.67 -1.08
C GLU A 59 9.54 8.88 -0.30
N ILE A 60 8.24 9.15 -0.47
CA ILE A 60 7.49 10.14 0.30
C ILE A 60 6.56 9.46 1.34
N ALA A 61 6.76 8.16 1.60
CA ALA A 61 5.99 7.36 2.55
C ALA A 61 4.47 7.51 2.41
N MET A 62 3.96 7.41 1.18
CA MET A 62 2.51 7.33 0.93
C MET A 62 1.88 6.21 1.76
N THR A 63 0.71 6.48 2.33
CA THR A 63 0.00 5.58 3.23
C THR A 63 -1.13 4.85 2.50
N ASN A 64 -1.71 3.85 3.15
CA ASN A 64 -2.98 3.28 2.70
C ASN A 64 -4.06 4.38 2.65
N THR A 65 -5.02 4.20 1.75
CA THR A 65 -6.18 5.11 1.65
C THR A 65 -7.31 4.64 2.57
N ARG A 66 -8.38 5.44 2.61
CA ARG A 66 -9.58 5.15 3.41
C ARG A 66 -10.68 4.63 2.50
N TYR A 67 -11.50 3.74 3.05
CA TYR A 67 -12.64 3.14 2.38
C TYR A 67 -13.84 3.27 3.32
N ALA A 68 -14.97 3.73 2.79
CA ALA A 68 -16.23 3.85 3.51
C ALA A 68 -17.24 2.77 3.10
N SER A 69 -17.16 2.26 1.87
CA SER A 69 -18.14 1.32 1.31
C SER A 69 -17.54 0.37 0.28
N GLU A 70 -18.36 -0.59 -0.20
CA GLU A 70 -17.98 -1.46 -1.34
C GLU A 70 -17.58 -0.66 -2.59
N ALA A 71 -18.22 0.49 -2.83
CA ALA A 71 -18.05 1.27 -4.04
C ALA A 71 -16.63 1.86 -4.19
N ASP A 72 -15.93 2.05 -3.07
CA ASP A 72 -14.60 2.67 -3.03
C ASP A 72 -13.50 1.68 -3.44
N PHE A 73 -13.77 0.38 -3.40
CA PHE A 73 -12.84 -0.62 -3.92
C PHE A 73 -12.93 -0.67 -5.43
N ASP A 74 -11.82 -0.56 -6.16
CA ASP A 74 -11.77 -0.84 -7.60
C ASP A 74 -11.38 -2.30 -7.87
N CYS A 75 -10.62 -2.90 -6.95
CA CYS A 75 -10.18 -4.29 -7.03
C CYS A 75 -11.38 -5.25 -7.06
N ILE A 76 -11.54 -5.93 -8.20
CA ILE A 76 -12.57 -6.96 -8.41
C ILE A 76 -12.51 -8.05 -7.33
N LEU A 77 -11.32 -8.44 -6.89
CA LEU A 77 -11.14 -9.44 -5.82
C LEU A 77 -11.77 -8.96 -4.50
N MET A 78 -11.61 -7.68 -4.16
CA MET A 78 -12.16 -7.09 -2.94
C MET A 78 -13.67 -6.94 -3.03
N ARG A 79 -14.20 -6.51 -4.18
CA ARG A 79 -15.66 -6.48 -4.42
C ARG A 79 -16.30 -7.87 -4.32
N ASN A 80 -15.67 -8.90 -4.90
CA ASN A 80 -16.16 -10.28 -4.80
C ASN A 80 -16.13 -10.77 -3.35
N ARG A 81 -15.03 -10.54 -2.64
CA ARG A 81 -14.90 -10.95 -1.24
C ARG A 81 -15.86 -10.19 -0.32
N PHE A 82 -16.13 -8.93 -0.62
CA PHE A 82 -17.15 -8.15 0.07
C PHE A 82 -18.52 -8.83 -0.06
N LYS A 83 -18.93 -9.17 -1.29
CA LYS A 83 -20.20 -9.85 -1.56
C LYS A 83 -20.30 -11.21 -0.86
N GLU A 84 -19.23 -12.00 -0.89
CA GLU A 84 -19.16 -13.29 -0.18
C GLU A 84 -19.34 -13.13 1.34
N MET A 85 -18.62 -12.19 1.95
CA MET A 85 -18.70 -11.93 3.38
C MET A 85 -20.07 -11.34 3.79
N LYS A 86 -20.64 -10.49 2.94
CA LYS A 86 -21.99 -9.93 3.16
C LYS A 86 -23.05 -11.02 3.08
N ALA A 87 -22.93 -11.96 2.14
CA ALA A 87 -23.81 -13.13 2.04
C ALA A 87 -23.70 -14.07 3.26
N GLN A 88 -22.58 -14.05 3.97
CA GLN A 88 -22.40 -14.74 5.26
C GLN A 88 -22.99 -13.98 6.46
N GLY A 89 -23.63 -12.82 6.23
CA GLY A 89 -24.23 -12.01 7.28
C GLY A 89 -23.24 -11.17 8.09
N ILE A 90 -22.00 -10.99 7.61
CA ILE A 90 -21.02 -10.14 8.28
C ILE A 90 -21.42 -8.68 8.10
N ASP A 91 -21.32 -7.89 9.18
CA ASP A 91 -21.57 -6.45 9.13
C ASP A 91 -20.65 -5.75 8.12
N GLU A 92 -21.23 -4.78 7.42
CA GLU A 92 -20.57 -4.08 6.33
C GLU A 92 -19.32 -3.33 6.77
N GLN A 93 -19.39 -2.63 7.89
CA GLN A 93 -18.26 -1.85 8.39
C GLN A 93 -17.12 -2.77 8.82
N VAL A 94 -17.45 -3.96 9.32
CA VAL A 94 -16.46 -5.01 9.62
C VAL A 94 -15.81 -5.54 8.33
N ILE A 95 -16.57 -5.72 7.26
CA ILE A 95 -16.03 -6.15 5.95
C ILE A 95 -15.10 -5.07 5.40
N VAL A 96 -15.55 -3.82 5.30
CA VAL A 96 -14.76 -2.69 4.79
C VAL A 96 -13.46 -2.56 5.58
N SER A 97 -13.52 -2.55 6.91
CA SER A 97 -12.34 -2.44 7.77
C SER A 97 -11.31 -3.56 7.54
N LYS A 98 -11.78 -4.78 7.28
CA LYS A 98 -10.90 -5.92 6.96
C LYS A 98 -10.28 -5.80 5.57
N LEU A 99 -11.08 -5.50 4.55
CA LEU A 99 -10.62 -5.45 3.16
C LEU A 99 -9.75 -4.22 2.87
N ALA A 100 -10.03 -3.09 3.52
CA ALA A 100 -9.26 -1.85 3.41
C ALA A 100 -7.77 -2.06 3.74
N LYS A 101 -7.45 -2.98 4.66
CA LYS A 101 -6.05 -3.28 5.05
C LYS A 101 -5.33 -4.18 4.06
N LEU A 102 -6.07 -4.87 3.19
CA LEU A 102 -5.54 -5.95 2.33
C LEU A 102 -5.56 -5.59 0.85
N THR A 103 -6.38 -4.62 0.46
CA THR A 103 -6.52 -4.27 -0.96
C THR A 103 -5.24 -3.72 -1.55
N ARG A 104 -4.93 -4.17 -2.76
CA ARG A 104 -3.87 -3.62 -3.61
C ARG A 104 -4.18 -2.21 -4.10
N ASP A 105 -5.43 -1.78 -4.02
CA ASP A 105 -5.82 -0.42 -4.42
C ASP A 105 -5.10 0.65 -3.59
N ASN A 106 -4.69 0.31 -2.36
CA ASN A 106 -3.88 1.16 -1.49
C ASN A 106 -2.56 1.64 -2.12
N SER A 107 -1.93 0.81 -2.95
CA SER A 107 -0.69 1.17 -3.65
C SER A 107 -0.95 1.78 -5.03
N ARG A 108 -2.21 1.87 -5.46
CA ARG A 108 -2.61 2.30 -6.82
C ARG A 108 -3.28 3.67 -6.83
N THR A 109 -3.39 4.32 -5.68
CA THR A 109 -3.87 5.70 -5.63
C THR A 109 -2.94 6.62 -6.43
N PRO A 110 -3.46 7.72 -6.99
CA PRO A 110 -2.66 8.72 -7.69
C PRO A 110 -1.42 9.16 -6.91
N MET A 111 -0.29 9.37 -7.60
CA MET A 111 0.94 9.88 -7.00
C MET A 111 0.73 11.31 -6.49
N GLN A 112 1.25 11.60 -5.29
CA GLN A 112 1.08 12.89 -4.63
C GLN A 112 2.21 13.88 -4.99
N TRP A 113 2.07 14.61 -6.10
CA TRP A 113 3.11 15.51 -6.60
C TRP A 113 3.21 16.83 -5.84
N ASN A 114 2.07 17.40 -5.46
CA ASN A 114 1.98 18.69 -4.75
C ASN A 114 0.65 18.82 -3.99
N ASP A 115 0.38 20.00 -3.45
CA ASP A 115 -0.78 20.36 -2.63
C ASP A 115 -1.99 20.87 -3.44
N ARG A 116 -1.94 20.80 -4.78
CA ARG A 116 -3.07 21.20 -5.64
C ARG A 116 -4.15 20.11 -5.68
N GLU A 117 -5.26 20.42 -6.34
CA GLU A 117 -6.35 19.46 -6.59
C GLU A 117 -5.80 18.14 -7.18
N PHE A 118 -6.32 17.01 -6.71
CA PHE A 118 -5.83 15.66 -7.05
C PHE A 118 -4.32 15.47 -6.83
N ALA A 119 -3.75 16.20 -5.86
CA ALA A 119 -2.31 16.25 -5.56
C ALA A 119 -1.44 16.60 -6.79
N GLY A 120 -2.00 17.33 -7.76
CA GLY A 120 -1.33 17.68 -9.02
C GLY A 120 -1.20 16.52 -10.01
N PHE A 121 -1.86 15.38 -9.78
CA PHE A 121 -1.84 14.23 -10.69
C PHE A 121 -2.66 14.46 -11.95
N SER A 122 -3.79 15.18 -11.84
CA SER A 122 -4.74 15.40 -12.94
C SER A 122 -5.38 16.78 -12.83
N SER A 123 -5.79 17.34 -13.97
CA SER A 123 -6.66 18.53 -14.05
C SER A 123 -8.14 18.18 -14.32
N ALA A 124 -8.43 16.90 -14.59
CA ALA A 124 -9.78 16.38 -14.75
C ALA A 124 -10.22 15.63 -13.49
N ASN A 125 -11.52 15.64 -13.22
CA ASN A 125 -12.10 14.91 -12.09
C ASN A 125 -11.81 13.41 -12.22
N LEU A 126 -11.07 12.86 -11.25
CA LEU A 126 -10.65 11.45 -11.25
C LEU A 126 -11.75 10.49 -10.76
N GLY A 127 -12.88 11.00 -10.27
CA GLY A 127 -13.98 10.18 -9.75
C GLY A 127 -13.61 9.37 -8.49
N CYS A 128 -12.42 9.59 -7.94
CA CYS A 128 -11.90 8.96 -6.75
C CYS A 128 -12.00 10.00 -5.62
N GLN A 129 -13.00 9.85 -4.74
CA GLN A 129 -13.14 10.63 -3.51
C GLN A 129 -12.49 9.89 -2.35
#